data_AF-A0A9D4HRE3-F1
#
_entry.id   AF-A0A9D4HRE3-F1
#
_cell.length_a   1.000
_cell.length_b   1.000
_cell.length_c   1.000
_cell.angle_alpha   90.00
_cell.angle_beta   90.00
_cell.angle_gamma   90.00
#
_symmetry.space_group_name_H-M   'P 1'
#
loop_
_entity.id
_entity.type
_entity.pdbx_description
1 polymer ?
#
loop_
_entity_poly.entity_id
_entity_poly.type
_entity_poly.pdbx_seq_one_letter_code
_entity_poly.pdbx_strand_id
1 'polypeptide(L)'
;MNANCRSLGGGKSSELQAALQYIKPDIVFGTESLLKGIKPGKPPSSDAIQSSEVLPSHYKSFRNDRDTLGVGILLIVHEDLIAEDKAEFVKNWEVECNI
;
A
#
# COMPACT_ATOMS: atom_id res chain seq x y z
N MET A 1 9.72 -2.94 -6.47
CA MET A 1 10.85 -2.38 -5.68
C MET A 1 10.77 -2.88 -4.24
N ASN A 2 11.91 -3.14 -3.59
CA ASN A 2 11.96 -3.44 -2.15
C ASN A 2 12.63 -2.27 -1.42
N ALA A 3 12.03 -1.78 -0.35
CA ALA A 3 12.51 -0.64 0.41
C ALA A 3 12.56 -0.96 1.91
N ASN A 4 13.71 -0.79 2.55
CA ASN A 4 13.72 -0.65 4.01
C ASN A 4 13.41 0.82 4.33
N CYS A 5 12.26 1.03 4.95
CA CYS A 5 11.68 2.34 5.21
C CYS A 5 12.29 3.06 6.43
N ARG A 6 13.02 2.34 7.32
CA ARG A 6 13.72 2.85 8.52
C ARG A 6 13.06 4.06 9.19
N SER A 7 11.77 3.95 9.51
CA SER A 7 10.90 5.03 10.03
C SER A 7 10.49 6.11 9.02
N LEU A 8 9.36 5.87 8.35
CA LEU A 8 8.70 6.93 7.55
C LEU A 8 8.08 8.00 8.45
N GLY A 9 7.57 7.61 9.63
CA GLY A 9 6.99 8.56 10.59
C GLY A 9 8.00 9.56 11.18
N GLY A 10 9.31 9.29 11.05
CA GLY A 10 10.40 10.13 11.55
C GLY A 10 10.96 11.16 10.55
N GLY A 11 10.26 11.43 9.44
CA GLY A 11 10.66 12.47 8.47
C GLY A 11 11.33 11.98 7.19
N LYS A 12 11.32 10.67 6.90
CA LYS A 12 11.86 10.09 5.65
C LYS A 12 10.83 9.93 4.53
N SER A 13 9.62 10.45 4.73
CA SER A 13 8.56 10.41 3.71
C SER A 13 8.98 11.10 2.42
N SER A 14 9.75 12.19 2.49
CA SER A 14 10.23 12.95 1.33
C SER A 14 11.18 12.15 0.42
N GLU A 15 12.11 11.38 1.00
CA GLU A 15 13.03 10.51 0.24
C GLU A 15 12.26 9.41 -0.50
N LEU A 16 11.30 8.78 0.20
CA LEU A 16 10.45 7.77 -0.41
C LEU A 16 9.60 8.37 -1.53
N GLN A 17 8.99 9.54 -1.32
CA GLN A 17 8.19 10.23 -2.34
C GLN A 17 9.02 10.58 -3.57
N ALA A 18 10.24 11.09 -3.38
CA ALA A 18 11.16 11.38 -4.48
C ALA A 18 11.53 10.10 -5.26
N ALA A 19 11.80 9.00 -4.56
CA ALA A 19 12.08 7.71 -5.19
C ALA A 19 10.88 7.18 -5.98
N LEU A 20 9.66 7.27 -5.43
CA LEU A 20 8.42 6.89 -6.11
C LEU A 20 8.20 7.73 -7.37
N GLN A 21 8.47 9.04 -7.32
CA GLN A 21 8.29 9.94 -8.45
C GLN A 21 9.32 9.71 -9.57
N TYR A 22 10.57 9.42 -9.21
CA TYR A 22 11.65 9.21 -10.17
C TYR A 22 11.61 7.82 -10.80
N ILE A 23 11.55 6.77 -9.96
CA ILE A 23 11.59 5.37 -10.41
C ILE A 23 10.25 4.94 -11.00
N LYS A 24 9.14 5.52 -10.51
CA LYS A 24 7.77 5.16 -10.86
C LYS A 24 7.50 3.65 -10.76
N PRO A 25 7.82 3.01 -9.60
CA PRO A 25 7.62 1.59 -9.47
C PRO A 25 6.13 1.25 -9.38
N ASP A 26 5.72 0.23 -10.10
CA ASP A 26 4.36 -0.32 -10.03
C ASP A 26 3.97 -0.81 -8.62
N ILE A 27 4.89 -1.53 -7.98
CA ILE A 27 4.70 -2.15 -6.66
C ILE A 27 5.94 -1.92 -5.81
N VAL A 28 5.75 -1.52 -4.56
CA VAL A 28 6.80 -1.39 -3.54
C VAL A 28 6.48 -2.20 -2.29
N PHE A 29 7.40 -3.07 -1.91
CA PHE A 29 7.38 -3.75 -0.62
C PHE A 29 8.29 -3.00 0.36
N GLY A 30 7.66 -2.36 1.34
CA GLY A 30 8.27 -1.61 2.42
C GLY A 30 8.32 -2.41 3.72
N THR A 31 9.49 -2.52 4.32
CA THR A 31 9.68 -3.08 5.67
C THR A 31 10.16 -2.02 6.64
N GLU A 32 9.92 -2.20 7.95
CA GLU A 32 10.34 -1.25 9.00
C GLU A 32 9.78 0.16 8.78
N SER A 33 8.52 0.25 8.34
CA SER A 33 7.84 1.53 8.10
C SER A 33 7.76 2.38 9.38
N LEU A 34 7.64 1.72 10.55
CA LEU A 34 7.38 2.33 11.86
C LEU A 34 6.20 3.31 11.83
N LEU A 35 5.26 3.08 10.92
CA LEU A 35 3.98 3.73 10.92
C LEU A 35 3.09 3.08 11.98
N LYS A 36 2.05 3.82 12.41
CA LYS A 36 1.17 3.40 13.48
C LYS A 36 -0.30 3.52 13.11
N GLY A 37 -1.08 2.63 13.71
CA GLY A 37 -2.54 2.74 13.79
C GLY A 37 -3.33 2.13 12.63
N ILE A 38 -2.71 1.54 11.62
CA ILE A 38 -3.42 0.84 10.53
C ILE A 38 -3.14 -0.67 10.57
N LYS A 39 -4.21 -1.46 10.70
CA LYS A 39 -4.19 -2.93 10.70
C LYS A 39 -5.15 -3.48 9.64
N PRO A 40 -4.84 -4.62 9.00
CA PRO A 40 -5.75 -5.25 8.05
C PRO A 40 -7.10 -5.60 8.70
N GLY A 41 -8.20 -5.23 8.03
CA GLY A 41 -9.56 -5.55 8.47
C GLY A 41 -10.03 -4.83 9.73
N LYS A 42 -9.32 -3.80 10.20
CA LYS A 42 -9.71 -3.01 11.37
C LYS A 42 -9.77 -1.52 11.01
N PRO A 43 -10.67 -0.74 11.65
CA PRO A 43 -10.64 0.70 11.53
C PRO A 43 -9.29 1.25 12.05
N PRO A 44 -8.77 2.35 11.47
CA PRO A 44 -7.58 3.00 11.99
C PRO A 44 -7.73 3.42 13.47
N SER A 45 -6.65 3.34 14.25
CA SER A 45 -6.62 3.91 15.60
C SER A 45 -6.74 5.44 15.56
N SER A 46 -7.13 6.05 16.68
CA SER A 46 -7.28 7.50 16.80
C SER A 46 -5.98 8.27 16.57
N ASP A 47 -4.83 7.62 16.78
CA ASP A 47 -3.49 8.20 16.60
C ASP A 47 -2.81 7.69 15.33
N ALA A 48 -3.57 7.08 14.41
CA ALA A 48 -3.04 6.52 13.18
C ALA A 48 -2.46 7.59 12.27
N ILE A 49 -1.23 7.34 11.77
CA ILE A 49 -0.66 8.13 10.67
C ILE A 49 -1.36 7.68 9.40
N GLN A 50 -2.07 8.58 8.74
CA GLN A 50 -2.79 8.30 7.50
C GLN A 50 -1.82 8.14 6.35
N SER A 51 -2.16 7.27 5.39
CA SER A 51 -1.29 7.02 4.25
C SER A 51 -1.09 8.25 3.36
N SER A 52 -2.06 9.14 3.31
CA SER A 52 -1.96 10.43 2.61
C SER A 52 -0.92 11.38 3.23
N GLU A 53 -0.52 11.18 4.48
CA GLU A 53 0.53 11.99 5.12
C GLU A 53 1.93 11.58 4.67
N VAL A 54 2.07 10.36 4.15
CA VAL A 54 3.37 9.75 3.85
C VAL A 54 3.57 9.39 2.38
N LEU A 55 2.47 9.20 1.62
CA LEU A 55 2.50 8.74 0.24
C LEU A 55 1.82 9.72 -0.71
N PRO A 56 2.28 9.76 -1.99
CA PRO A 56 1.63 10.57 -3.02
C PRO A 56 0.30 9.96 -3.46
N SER A 57 -0.58 10.79 -4.05
CA SER A 57 -1.99 10.44 -4.35
C SER A 57 -2.18 9.27 -5.32
N HIS A 58 -1.25 9.04 -6.24
CA HIS A 58 -1.34 8.01 -7.29
C HIS A 58 -1.00 6.59 -6.82
N TYR A 59 -0.81 6.42 -5.51
CA TYR A 59 -0.47 5.15 -4.92
C TYR A 59 -1.44 4.79 -3.82
N LYS A 60 -1.97 3.58 -3.89
CA LYS A 60 -2.67 2.97 -2.77
C LYS A 60 -1.67 2.29 -1.87
N SER A 61 -1.97 2.24 -0.58
CA SER A 61 -1.16 1.51 0.39
C SER A 61 -1.97 0.51 1.17
N PHE A 62 -1.32 -0.60 1.47
CA PHE A 62 -1.82 -1.67 2.31
C PHE A 62 -0.82 -1.84 3.45
N ARG A 63 -1.31 -1.80 4.68
CA ARG A 63 -0.47 -1.68 5.86
C ARG A 63 -0.81 -2.73 6.90
N ASN A 64 0.23 -3.20 7.55
CA ASN A 64 0.12 -3.92 8.80
C ASN A 64 1.11 -3.29 9.78
N ASP A 65 0.66 -2.23 10.43
CA ASP A 65 1.43 -1.51 11.42
C ASP A 65 1.55 -2.34 12.70
N ARG A 66 2.55 -2.08 13.54
CA ARG A 66 2.65 -2.70 14.86
C ARG A 66 2.40 -1.68 15.95
N ASP A 67 1.88 -2.16 17.08
CA ASP A 67 1.56 -1.35 18.25
C ASP A 67 2.81 -1.11 19.12
N THR A 68 3.94 -1.72 18.75
CA THR A 68 5.25 -1.63 19.42
C THR A 68 6.32 -1.19 18.42
N LEU A 69 7.48 -0.76 18.93
CA LEU A 69 8.64 -0.45 18.10
C LEU A 69 9.08 -1.66 17.27
N GLY A 70 9.23 -1.44 15.96
CA GLY A 70 9.83 -2.37 15.00
C GLY A 70 8.82 -3.15 14.14
N VAL A 71 9.15 -3.24 12.85
CA VAL A 71 8.66 -4.28 11.90
C VAL A 71 7.25 -4.10 11.31
N GLY A 72 6.76 -2.85 11.16
CA GLY A 72 5.59 -2.57 10.32
C GLY A 72 5.84 -2.89 8.85
N ILE A 73 4.85 -3.48 8.18
CA ILE A 73 4.90 -3.80 6.74
C ILE A 73 4.00 -2.82 5.98
N LEU A 74 4.53 -2.30 4.88
CA LEU A 74 3.86 -1.39 3.96
C LEU A 74 3.97 -1.96 2.55
N LEU A 75 2.84 -2.23 1.90
CA LEU A 75 2.79 -2.49 0.47
C LEU A 75 2.21 -1.25 -0.21
N ILE A 76 2.87 -0.78 -1.25
CA ILE A 76 2.45 0.37 -2.06
C ILE A 76 2.21 -0.13 -3.48
N VAL A 77 1.07 0.21 -4.08
CA VAL A 77 0.68 -0.21 -5.42
C VAL A 77 0.21 1.02 -6.20
N HIS A 78 0.72 1.21 -7.41
CA HIS A 78 0.27 2.26 -8.31
C HIS A 78 -1.21 2.05 -8.65
N GLU A 79 -2.01 3.12 -8.67
CA GLU A 79 -3.47 3.03 -8.83
C GLU A 79 -3.89 2.34 -10.14
N ASP A 80 -3.14 2.55 -11.22
CA ASP A 80 -3.40 1.94 -12.54
C ASP A 80 -3.34 0.39 -12.54
N LEU A 81 -2.71 -0.23 -11.55
CA LEU A 81 -2.59 -1.70 -11.43
C LEU A 81 -3.68 -2.32 -10.56
N ILE A 82 -4.49 -1.51 -9.89
CA ILE A 82 -5.52 -1.99 -9.01
C ILE A 82 -6.75 -2.28 -9.86
N ALA A 83 -6.81 -3.53 -10.35
CA ALA A 83 -8.02 -4.06 -10.94
C ALA A 83 -9.07 -4.20 -9.83
N GLU A 84 -10.12 -3.41 -9.90
CA GLU A 84 -11.31 -3.59 -9.09
C GLU A 84 -12.32 -4.42 -9.88
N ASP A 85 -12.89 -5.45 -9.26
CA ASP A 85 -13.97 -6.22 -9.85
C ASP A 85 -15.13 -5.25 -10.14
N LYS A 86 -15.36 -5.00 -11.41
CA LYS A 86 -16.60 -4.35 -11.81
C LYS A 86 -17.64 -5.44 -11.95
N ALA A 87 -18.62 -5.42 -11.06
CA ALA A 87 -19.74 -6.37 -11.08
C ALA A 87 -20.43 -6.45 -12.46
N GLU A 88 -20.36 -5.39 -13.27
CA GLU A 88 -20.86 -5.34 -14.66
C GLU A 88 -20.07 -6.20 -15.67
N PHE A 89 -18.81 -6.56 -15.37
CA PHE A 89 -17.95 -7.39 -16.20
C PHE A 89 -17.78 -8.83 -15.68
N VAL A 90 -18.24 -9.10 -14.45
CA VAL A 90 -18.36 -10.46 -13.92
C VAL A 90 -19.56 -11.14 -14.59
N LYS A 91 -19.36 -11.62 -15.81
CA LYS A 91 -20.27 -12.55 -16.46
C LYS A 91 -19.81 -13.97 -16.15
N ASN A 92 -20.74 -14.85 -15.79
CA ASN A 92 -20.49 -16.29 -15.77
C ASN A 92 -20.19 -16.71 -17.22
N TRP A 93 -18.93 -16.65 -17.62
CA TRP A 93 -18.46 -17.18 -18.90
C TRP A 93 -18.40 -18.70 -18.78
N GLU A 94 -19.58 -19.35 -18.74
CA GLU A 94 -19.69 -20.77 -19.03
C GLU A 94 -19.33 -20.96 -20.51
N VAL A 95 -18.09 -21.35 -20.76
CA VAL A 95 -17.67 -21.82 -22.08
C VAL A 95 -18.12 -23.27 -22.17
N GLU A 96 -19.29 -23.50 -22.79
CA GLU A 96 -19.70 -24.84 -23.18
C GLU A 96 -18.74 -25.35 -24.26
N CYS A 97 -17.81 -26.21 -23.85
CA CYS A 97 -17.02 -27.00 -24.78
C CYS A 97 -17.93 -28.10 -25.35
N ASN A 98 -18.46 -27.88 -26.55
CA ASN A 98 -19.06 -28.96 -27.35
C ASN A 98 -17.94 -29.89 -27.82
N ILE A 99 -17.86 -31.09 -27.25
CA ILE A 99 -17.04 -32.21 -27.73
C ILE A 99 -17.89 -33.08 -28.65
#